data_AF-A0A3L8PNP1-F1
#
_entry.id   AF-A0A3L8PNP1-F1
#
_cell.length_a   1.000
_cell.length_b   1.000
_cell.length_c   1.000
_cell.angle_alpha   90.00
_cell.angle_beta   90.00
_cell.angle_gamma   90.00
#
_symmetry.space_group_name_H-M   'P 1'
#
loop_
_entity.id
_entity.type
_entity.pdbx_description
1 polymer ?
#
loop_
_entity_poly.entity_id
_entity_poly.type
_entity_poly.pdbx_seq_one_letter_code
_entity_poly.pdbx_strand_id
1 'polypeptide(L)'
;MSRMQVLMSKAGAVAHQLAVELSSAAPGDRMATVQELSERHGVGKGTVQAALALLEEAGAVRIRPRGKLGTFIAEIDHSLIWELAGGQSVSVAMPLPYSRRYEGLATGLHAAFGRAGVPLTLMFVRGSIDRARALQQERADFAVMSRFSAEAEPGVEIVHDFGPHTYVGAHGLVVVEGRDPDDPDLRVAVDPASVDQRELTMARFPDLPPERRVEVSYNQLTRYFAEGLVDATVWNLDEIDAHISIPVTVHPLEGVDDHATTSAVIVARSGADTVPTPVRAALGDDLIMESADEVVAGRRIPTY
;
A
#
# COMPACT_ATOMS: atom_id res chain seq x y z
N MET A 1 6.98 -13.91 36.70
CA MET A 1 6.09 -12.74 36.66
C MET A 1 5.40 -12.72 35.30
N SER A 2 4.14 -12.31 35.22
CA SER A 2 3.43 -12.17 33.93
C SER A 2 4.14 -11.10 33.07
N ARG A 3 4.22 -11.27 31.74
CA ARG A 3 4.73 -10.24 30.80
C ARG A 3 4.10 -8.86 31.04
N MET A 4 2.85 -8.85 31.53
CA MET A 4 2.07 -7.65 31.84
C MET A 4 2.53 -6.92 33.12
N GLN A 5 3.12 -7.62 34.11
CA GLN A 5 3.68 -6.99 35.31
C GLN A 5 5.01 -6.28 35.06
N VAL A 6 5.80 -6.76 34.09
CA VAL A 6 7.09 -6.16 33.71
C VAL A 6 6.87 -4.82 33.00
N LEU A 7 5.88 -4.75 32.11
CA LEU A 7 5.45 -3.54 31.41
C LEU A 7 4.86 -2.46 32.33
N MET A 8 4.21 -2.86 33.44
CA MET A 8 3.63 -1.94 34.44
C MET A 8 4.66 -1.35 35.43
N SER A 9 5.94 -1.73 35.33
CA SER A 9 7.00 -1.18 36.16
C SER A 9 7.56 0.14 35.58
N LYS A 10 8.21 0.97 36.41
CA LYS A 10 8.92 2.18 35.91
C LYS A 10 9.98 1.84 34.86
N ALA A 11 10.64 0.68 34.99
CA ALA A 11 11.60 0.20 34.01
C ALA A 11 10.92 -0.24 32.70
N GLY A 12 9.74 -0.87 32.78
CA GLY A 12 8.92 -1.23 31.62
C GLY A 12 8.45 -0.02 30.82
N ALA A 13 7.98 1.03 31.51
CA ALA A 13 7.58 2.28 30.86
C ALA A 13 8.75 2.96 30.13
N VAL A 14 9.96 2.96 30.73
CA VAL A 14 11.16 3.48 30.08
C VAL A 14 11.60 2.56 28.93
N ALA A 15 11.49 1.24 29.07
CA ALA A 15 11.81 0.29 27.99
C ALA A 15 10.92 0.53 26.76
N HIS A 16 9.63 0.80 26.97
CA HIS A 16 8.72 1.20 25.89
C HIS A 16 9.17 2.49 25.19
N GLN A 17 9.51 3.53 25.95
CA GLN A 17 10.01 4.79 25.35
C GLN A 17 11.32 4.58 24.59
N LEU A 18 12.23 3.77 25.12
CA LEU A 18 13.48 3.40 24.44
C LEU A 18 13.21 2.60 23.17
N ALA A 19 12.22 1.71 23.16
CA ALA A 19 11.83 0.98 21.95
C ALA A 19 11.30 1.94 20.85
N VAL A 20 10.51 2.96 21.23
CA VAL A 20 10.09 4.02 20.29
C VAL A 20 11.32 4.75 19.72
N GLU A 21 12.28 5.15 20.56
CA GLU A 21 13.51 5.82 20.11
C GLU A 21 14.40 4.92 19.23
N LEU A 22 14.42 3.61 19.48
CA LEU A 22 15.22 2.63 18.74
C LEU A 22 14.54 2.14 17.46
N SER A 23 13.30 2.53 17.18
CA SER A 23 12.53 2.05 16.03
C SER A 23 13.19 2.34 14.68
N SER A 24 13.99 3.40 14.59
CA SER A 24 14.77 3.79 13.40
C SER A 24 16.27 3.48 13.50
N ALA A 25 16.72 2.83 14.58
CA ALA A 25 18.14 2.56 14.81
C ALA A 25 18.63 1.32 14.05
N ALA A 26 19.88 1.32 13.62
CA ALA A 26 20.50 0.23 12.89
C ALA A 26 21.67 -0.41 13.67
N PRO A 27 22.06 -1.66 13.34
CA PRO A 27 23.31 -2.23 13.83
C PRO A 27 24.50 -1.33 13.50
N GLY A 28 25.33 -1.04 14.51
CA GLY A 28 26.46 -0.13 14.40
C GLY A 28 26.19 1.29 14.89
N ASP A 29 24.92 1.66 15.13
CA ASP A 29 24.59 2.98 15.66
C ASP A 29 25.09 3.15 17.10
N ARG A 30 25.53 4.37 17.40
CA ARG A 30 25.93 4.75 18.75
C ARG A 30 24.71 5.11 19.57
N MET A 31 24.56 4.47 20.72
CA MET A 31 23.51 4.80 21.68
C MET A 31 23.88 6.01 22.53
N ALA A 32 22.85 6.75 22.95
CA ALA A 32 22.97 7.70 24.04
C ALA A 32 23.48 7.00 25.31
N THR A 33 24.27 7.71 26.10
CA THR A 33 24.78 7.22 27.38
C THR A 33 23.65 7.05 28.38
N VAL A 34 23.87 6.20 29.38
CA VAL A 34 22.91 6.01 30.50
C VAL A 34 22.60 7.33 31.20
N GLN A 35 23.56 8.27 31.27
CA GLN A 35 23.34 9.61 31.82
C GLN A 35 22.36 10.42 30.95
N GLU A 36 22.60 10.49 29.64
CA GLU A 36 21.75 11.24 28.71
C GLU A 36 20.33 10.67 28.66
N LEU A 37 20.19 9.35 28.65
CA LEU A 37 18.89 8.68 28.73
C LEU A 37 18.19 8.95 30.07
N SER A 38 18.94 8.93 31.18
CA SER A 38 18.42 9.23 32.52
C SER A 38 17.85 10.65 32.60
N GLU A 39 18.55 11.62 32.02
CA GLU A 39 18.10 13.02 31.92
C GLU A 39 16.89 13.16 31.00
N ARG A 40 16.93 12.56 29.80
CA ARG A 40 15.85 12.63 28.79
C ARG A 40 14.52 12.08 29.31
N HIS A 41 14.56 10.95 30.01
CA HIS A 41 13.37 10.29 30.55
C HIS A 41 13.04 10.70 32.00
N GLY A 42 13.85 11.55 32.64
CA GLY A 42 13.62 12.02 34.01
C GLY A 42 13.64 10.90 35.06
N VAL A 43 14.42 9.84 34.84
CA VAL A 43 14.51 8.67 35.73
C VAL A 43 15.93 8.46 36.24
N GLY A 44 16.11 7.70 37.32
CA GLY A 44 17.45 7.33 37.79
C GLY A 44 18.18 6.37 36.83
N LYS A 45 19.51 6.43 36.81
CA LYS A 45 20.39 5.57 35.98
C LYS A 45 20.06 4.08 36.07
N GLY A 46 19.78 3.60 37.29
CA GLY A 46 19.42 2.19 37.52
C GLY A 46 18.14 1.78 36.79
N THR A 47 17.18 2.70 36.64
CA THR A 47 15.94 2.45 35.88
C THR A 47 16.24 2.34 34.38
N VAL A 48 17.10 3.19 33.84
CA VAL A 48 17.54 3.10 32.43
C VAL A 48 18.27 1.79 32.19
N GLN A 49 19.18 1.41 33.08
CA GLN A 49 19.91 0.14 32.97
C GLN A 49 18.97 -1.06 33.02
N ALA A 50 17.99 -1.05 33.93
CA ALA A 50 16.97 -2.08 33.98
C ALA A 50 16.11 -2.10 32.70
N ALA A 51 15.74 -0.94 32.16
CA ALA A 51 14.99 -0.85 30.91
C ALA A 51 15.75 -1.42 29.72
N LEU A 52 17.05 -1.08 29.58
CA LEU A 52 17.92 -1.66 28.55
C LEU A 52 18.06 -3.17 28.72
N ALA A 53 18.24 -3.65 29.96
CA ALA A 53 18.32 -5.08 30.24
C ALA A 53 17.02 -5.80 29.84
N LEU A 54 15.84 -5.21 30.05
CA LEU A 54 14.58 -5.78 29.60
C LEU A 54 14.51 -5.92 28.07
N LEU A 55 15.00 -4.93 27.32
CA LEU A 55 15.06 -5.00 25.86
C LEU A 55 16.06 -6.07 25.38
N GLU A 56 17.22 -6.20 26.05
CA GLU A 56 18.20 -7.26 25.75
C GLU A 56 17.70 -8.67 26.11
N GLU A 57 17.04 -8.82 27.27
CA GLU A 57 16.43 -10.09 27.70
C GLU A 57 15.29 -10.53 26.79
N ALA A 58 14.53 -9.58 26.24
CA ALA A 58 13.52 -9.86 25.22
C ALA A 58 14.12 -10.24 23.87
N GLY A 59 15.43 -10.03 23.66
CA GLY A 59 16.11 -10.26 22.38
C GLY A 59 15.89 -9.14 21.36
N ALA A 60 15.26 -8.03 21.74
CA ALA A 60 14.92 -6.94 20.84
C ALA A 60 16.14 -6.13 20.39
N VAL A 61 17.17 -6.07 21.24
CA VAL A 61 18.43 -5.39 20.94
C VAL A 61 19.57 -6.13 21.62
N ARG A 62 20.78 -6.08 21.04
CA ARG A 62 22.01 -6.45 21.74
C ARG A 62 22.96 -5.27 21.72
N ILE A 63 23.45 -4.91 22.88
CA ILE A 63 24.23 -3.71 23.07
C ILE A 63 25.69 -4.08 23.40
N ARG A 64 26.65 -3.38 22.80
CA ARG A 64 28.09 -3.60 22.99
C ARG A 64 28.76 -2.33 23.52
N PRO A 65 29.14 -2.30 24.80
CA PRO A 65 30.02 -1.26 25.32
C PRO A 65 31.41 -1.33 24.69
N ARG A 66 31.96 -0.18 24.27
CA ARG A 66 33.32 -0.04 23.72
C ARG A 66 34.16 0.97 24.53
N GLY A 67 33.98 0.97 25.85
CA GLY A 67 34.73 1.84 26.76
C GLY A 67 34.58 3.32 26.43
N LYS A 68 35.71 4.02 26.18
CA LYS A 68 35.74 5.45 25.85
C LYS A 68 35.00 5.82 24.56
N LEU A 69 34.81 4.87 23.65
CA LEU A 69 34.09 5.09 22.39
C LEU A 69 32.57 5.14 22.58
N GLY A 70 32.07 4.78 23.76
CA GLY A 70 30.64 4.72 24.06
C GLY A 70 30.04 3.33 23.84
N THR A 71 28.73 3.29 23.71
CA THR A 71 27.93 2.08 23.63
C THR A 71 27.26 2.01 22.26
N PHE A 72 27.28 0.84 21.63
CA PHE A 72 26.79 0.66 20.26
C PHE A 72 25.78 -0.48 20.16
N ILE A 73 24.86 -0.37 19.23
CA ILE A 73 23.93 -1.45 18.86
C ILE A 73 24.73 -2.48 18.06
N ALA A 74 24.71 -3.72 18.51
CA ALA A 74 25.34 -4.85 17.83
C ALA A 74 24.37 -5.55 16.89
N GLU A 75 23.17 -5.80 17.39
CA GLU A 75 22.06 -6.44 16.68
C GLU A 75 20.76 -5.78 17.17
N ILE A 76 19.75 -5.73 16.31
CA ILE A 76 18.42 -5.19 16.64
C ILE A 76 17.37 -6.01 15.88
N ASP A 77 16.30 -6.38 16.57
CA ASP A 77 15.13 -7.03 15.99
C ASP A 77 14.01 -5.98 15.89
N HIS A 78 13.77 -5.48 14.69
CA HIS A 78 12.80 -4.41 14.45
C HIS A 78 11.36 -4.84 14.75
N SER A 79 11.02 -6.13 14.63
CA SER A 79 9.69 -6.63 14.95
C SER A 79 9.41 -6.63 16.44
N LEU A 80 10.38 -7.08 17.25
CA LEU A 80 10.27 -7.00 18.70
C LEU A 80 10.32 -5.55 19.20
N ILE A 81 11.15 -4.71 18.60
CA ILE A 81 11.17 -3.27 18.92
C ILE A 81 9.82 -2.63 18.61
N TRP A 82 9.20 -2.93 17.47
CA TRP A 82 7.85 -2.45 17.13
C TRP A 82 6.80 -2.89 18.15
N GLU A 83 6.80 -4.17 18.54
CA GLU A 83 5.88 -4.70 19.56
C GLU A 83 6.07 -3.99 20.92
N LEU A 84 7.31 -3.84 21.37
CA LEU A 84 7.64 -3.20 22.66
C LEU A 84 7.39 -1.68 22.64
N ALA A 85 7.47 -1.05 21.47
CA ALA A 85 7.04 0.32 21.22
C ALA A 85 5.50 0.47 21.21
N GLY A 86 4.74 -0.60 21.44
CA GLY A 86 3.27 -0.59 21.45
C GLY A 86 2.66 -0.56 20.05
N GLY A 87 3.45 -0.85 19.02
CA GLY A 87 3.00 -0.89 17.64
C GLY A 87 1.99 -2.01 17.39
N GLN A 88 1.01 -1.72 16.55
CA GLN A 88 0.02 -2.69 16.08
C GLN A 88 0.29 -3.07 14.62
N SER A 89 -0.49 -4.00 14.08
CA SER A 89 -0.42 -4.26 12.64
C SER A 89 -0.96 -3.07 11.87
N VAL A 90 -0.28 -2.71 10.79
CA VAL A 90 -0.72 -1.69 9.85
C VAL A 90 -1.61 -2.34 8.79
N SER A 91 -2.78 -1.76 8.57
CA SER A 91 -3.78 -2.21 7.62
C SER A 91 -3.77 -1.38 6.35
N VAL A 92 -3.64 -2.03 5.19
CA VAL A 92 -3.62 -1.37 3.87
C VAL A 92 -4.75 -1.93 3.01
N ALA A 93 -5.71 -1.07 2.65
CA ALA A 93 -6.77 -1.42 1.73
C ALA A 93 -6.28 -1.29 0.28
N MET A 94 -6.39 -2.33 -0.53
CA MET A 94 -5.92 -2.30 -1.92
C MET A 94 -6.89 -3.01 -2.88
N PRO A 95 -6.78 -2.79 -4.21
CA PRO A 95 -7.60 -3.51 -5.18
C PRO A 95 -7.47 -5.02 -5.03
N LEU A 96 -8.49 -5.76 -5.48
CA LEU A 96 -8.40 -7.22 -5.61
C LEU A 96 -7.20 -7.57 -6.52
N PRO A 97 -6.41 -8.60 -6.20
CA PRO A 97 -5.19 -8.93 -6.93
C PRO A 97 -5.51 -9.74 -8.19
N TYR A 98 -6.30 -9.15 -9.11
CA TYR A 98 -6.71 -9.80 -10.36
C TYR A 98 -5.74 -9.55 -11.53
N SER A 99 -4.71 -8.73 -11.33
CA SER A 99 -3.64 -8.47 -12.29
C SER A 99 -2.28 -8.78 -11.67
N ARG A 100 -1.31 -9.17 -12.51
CA ARG A 100 0.08 -9.38 -12.09
C ARG A 100 0.67 -8.15 -11.40
N ARG A 101 0.24 -6.96 -11.81
CA ARG A 101 0.71 -5.70 -11.22
C ARG A 101 0.19 -5.50 -9.80
N TYR A 102 -1.10 -5.80 -9.56
CA TYR A 102 -1.66 -5.76 -8.21
C TYR A 102 -1.09 -6.86 -7.30
N GLU A 103 -0.90 -8.08 -7.83
CA GLU A 103 -0.16 -9.14 -7.13
C GLU A 103 1.26 -8.69 -6.75
N GLY A 104 1.92 -7.97 -7.68
CA GLY A 104 3.24 -7.39 -7.51
C GLY A 104 3.30 -6.34 -6.41
N LEU A 105 2.39 -5.36 -6.43
CA LEU A 105 2.27 -4.33 -5.38
C LEU A 105 2.00 -4.95 -4.01
N ALA A 106 1.10 -5.95 -3.92
CA ALA A 106 0.82 -6.65 -2.68
C ALA A 106 2.07 -7.36 -2.13
N THR A 107 2.79 -8.05 -3.01
CA THR A 107 4.05 -8.74 -2.67
C THR A 107 5.11 -7.76 -2.20
N GLY A 108 5.23 -6.63 -2.89
CA GLY A 108 6.17 -5.56 -2.56
C GLY A 108 5.89 -4.92 -1.21
N LEU A 109 4.63 -4.58 -0.93
CA LEU A 109 4.19 -4.08 0.38
C LEU A 109 4.51 -5.09 1.48
N HIS A 110 4.17 -6.37 1.29
CA HIS A 110 4.47 -7.41 2.28
C HIS A 110 5.98 -7.52 2.57
N ALA A 111 6.81 -7.47 1.52
CA ALA A 111 8.26 -7.52 1.66
C ALA A 111 8.84 -6.28 2.36
N ALA A 112 8.40 -5.08 1.98
CA ALA A 112 8.86 -3.81 2.56
C ALA A 112 8.51 -3.71 4.05
N PHE A 113 7.26 -4.05 4.42
CA PHE A 113 6.83 -4.08 5.82
C PHE A 113 7.56 -5.15 6.63
N GLY A 114 7.76 -6.34 6.06
CA GLY A 114 8.56 -7.39 6.67
C GLY A 114 10.00 -6.95 6.94
N ARG A 115 10.63 -6.22 6.00
CA ARG A 115 11.97 -5.66 6.18
C ARG A 115 12.03 -4.60 7.27
N ALA A 116 11.01 -3.75 7.35
CA ALA A 116 10.87 -2.75 8.41
C ALA A 116 10.51 -3.35 9.79
N GLY A 117 10.19 -4.65 9.85
CA GLY A 117 9.74 -5.34 11.06
C GLY A 117 8.31 -4.98 11.47
N VAL A 118 7.53 -4.30 10.63
CA VAL A 118 6.18 -3.86 10.94
C VAL A 118 5.16 -4.90 10.44
N PRO A 119 4.30 -5.47 11.29
CA PRO A 119 3.28 -6.41 10.85
C PRO A 119 2.27 -5.75 9.90
N LEU A 120 2.06 -6.33 8.72
CA LEU A 120 1.14 -5.82 7.71
C LEU A 120 -0.11 -6.70 7.56
N THR A 121 -1.27 -6.06 7.45
CA THR A 121 -2.54 -6.68 7.07
C THR A 121 -3.02 -6.05 5.76
N LEU A 122 -3.15 -6.85 4.71
CA LEU A 122 -3.72 -6.40 3.43
C LEU A 122 -5.22 -6.66 3.40
N MET A 123 -6.00 -5.65 3.05
CA MET A 123 -7.45 -5.73 2.90
C MET A 123 -7.83 -5.52 1.44
N PHE A 124 -8.35 -6.56 0.78
CA PHE A 124 -8.75 -6.47 -0.61
C PHE A 124 -10.15 -5.91 -0.75
N VAL A 125 -10.27 -4.71 -1.34
CA VAL A 125 -11.51 -3.95 -1.45
C VAL A 125 -11.69 -3.45 -2.88
N ARG A 126 -12.83 -3.77 -3.46
CA ARG A 126 -13.22 -3.36 -4.80
C ARG A 126 -13.63 -1.88 -4.81
N GLY A 127 -13.15 -1.14 -5.81
CA GLY A 127 -13.50 0.28 -6.03
C GLY A 127 -12.74 1.25 -5.11
N SER A 128 -12.29 2.37 -5.68
CA SER A 128 -11.55 3.40 -4.93
C SER A 128 -12.41 4.07 -3.85
N ILE A 129 -13.69 4.28 -4.12
CA ILE A 129 -14.66 4.89 -3.18
C ILE A 129 -14.80 4.06 -1.90
N ASP A 130 -14.91 2.73 -2.02
CA ASP A 130 -15.06 1.86 -0.84
C ASP A 130 -13.74 1.77 -0.04
N ARG A 131 -12.59 1.88 -0.71
CA ARG A 131 -11.28 2.01 -0.05
C ARG A 131 -11.14 3.32 0.70
N ALA A 132 -11.55 4.44 0.09
CA ALA A 132 -11.59 5.74 0.77
C ALA A 132 -12.54 5.70 1.97
N ARG A 133 -13.71 5.07 1.84
CA ARG A 133 -14.64 4.87 2.97
C ARG A 133 -14.01 4.05 4.10
N ALA A 134 -13.20 3.05 3.79
CA ALA A 134 -12.49 2.27 4.82
C ALA A 134 -11.51 3.15 5.63
N LEU A 135 -10.82 4.10 4.98
CA LEU A 135 -9.98 5.09 5.65
C LEU A 135 -10.79 6.04 6.54
N GLN A 136 -11.87 6.61 6.01
CA GLN A 136 -12.71 7.55 6.77
C GLN A 136 -13.34 6.91 8.01
N GLN A 137 -13.55 5.60 7.99
CA GLN A 137 -14.13 4.83 9.08
C GLN A 137 -13.07 4.14 9.95
N GLU A 138 -11.79 4.47 9.75
CA GLU A 138 -10.66 3.93 10.52
C GLU A 138 -10.62 2.39 10.53
N ARG A 139 -11.11 1.77 9.44
CA ARG A 139 -11.01 0.32 9.22
C ARG A 139 -9.74 -0.07 8.49
N ALA A 140 -9.09 0.89 7.84
CA ALA A 140 -7.80 0.77 7.20
C ALA A 140 -6.96 2.00 7.58
N ASP A 141 -5.66 1.82 7.77
CA ASP A 141 -4.71 2.90 8.04
C ASP A 141 -4.31 3.61 6.74
N PHE A 142 -4.11 2.84 5.67
CA PHE A 142 -3.75 3.33 4.34
C PHE A 142 -4.57 2.66 3.24
N ALA A 143 -4.59 3.26 2.06
CA ALA A 143 -5.17 2.64 0.88
C ALA A 143 -4.30 2.83 -0.37
N VAL A 144 -4.29 1.82 -1.24
CA VAL A 144 -3.71 1.88 -2.59
C VAL A 144 -4.80 2.23 -3.59
N MET A 145 -4.57 3.23 -4.43
CA MET A 145 -5.46 3.62 -5.53
C MET A 145 -4.64 4.27 -6.66
N SER A 146 -5.28 4.58 -7.79
CA SER A 146 -4.63 5.43 -8.77
C SER A 146 -4.50 6.86 -8.23
N ARG A 147 -3.50 7.59 -8.72
CA ARG A 147 -3.33 9.01 -8.39
C ARG A 147 -4.56 9.81 -8.77
N PHE A 148 -5.16 9.53 -9.93
CA PHE A 148 -6.37 10.18 -10.40
C PHE A 148 -7.54 10.02 -9.41
N SER A 149 -7.81 8.79 -8.97
CA SER A 149 -8.83 8.53 -7.96
C SER A 149 -8.54 9.23 -6.62
N ALA A 150 -7.27 9.27 -6.20
CA ALA A 150 -6.87 9.92 -4.95
C ALA A 150 -7.05 11.44 -4.97
N GLU A 151 -6.68 12.10 -6.08
CA GLU A 151 -6.80 13.55 -6.22
C GLU A 151 -8.27 14.01 -6.29
N ALA A 152 -9.17 13.16 -6.77
CA ALA A 152 -10.60 13.41 -6.80
C ALA A 152 -11.32 13.10 -5.48
N GLU A 153 -10.69 12.34 -4.56
CA GLU A 153 -11.33 11.88 -3.33
C GLU A 153 -11.11 12.89 -2.17
N PRO A 154 -12.18 13.47 -1.60
CA PRO A 154 -12.05 14.40 -0.49
C PRO A 154 -11.65 13.68 0.81
N GLY A 155 -10.81 14.34 1.60
CA GLY A 155 -10.45 13.87 2.95
C GLY A 155 -9.41 12.74 2.96
N VAL A 156 -8.73 12.49 1.85
CA VAL A 156 -7.52 11.68 1.79
C VAL A 156 -6.31 12.53 1.38
N GLU A 157 -5.12 12.08 1.73
CA GLU A 157 -3.85 12.69 1.33
C GLU A 157 -2.89 11.64 0.79
N ILE A 158 -2.16 11.97 -0.29
CA ILE A 158 -1.15 11.09 -0.87
C ILE A 158 0.08 11.09 0.05
N VAL A 159 0.43 9.91 0.59
CA VAL A 159 1.62 9.72 1.42
C VAL A 159 2.82 9.20 0.62
N HIS A 160 2.56 8.53 -0.50
CA HIS A 160 3.58 8.08 -1.44
C HIS A 160 2.99 7.94 -2.85
N ASP A 161 3.77 8.33 -3.87
CA ASP A 161 3.44 8.19 -5.29
C ASP A 161 4.54 7.39 -5.97
N PHE A 162 4.16 6.25 -6.57
CA PHE A 162 5.08 5.35 -7.24
C PHE A 162 5.36 5.77 -8.70
N GLY A 163 4.67 6.78 -9.22
CA GLY A 163 4.83 7.26 -10.60
C GLY A 163 4.06 6.41 -11.62
N PRO A 164 4.10 6.79 -12.90
CA PRO A 164 3.24 6.23 -13.94
C PRO A 164 3.51 4.74 -14.20
N HIS A 165 2.52 4.05 -14.75
CA HIS A 165 2.56 2.61 -15.08
C HIS A 165 2.72 1.67 -13.87
N THR A 166 2.53 2.15 -12.65
CA THR A 166 2.70 1.34 -11.42
C THR A 166 1.39 0.77 -10.87
N TYR A 167 0.25 1.40 -11.16
CA TYR A 167 -1.09 0.89 -10.81
C TYR A 167 -1.64 -0.04 -11.88
N VAL A 168 -1.57 0.39 -13.14
CA VAL A 168 -1.91 -0.39 -14.34
C VAL A 168 -0.92 -0.04 -15.44
N GLY A 169 -0.65 -0.97 -16.37
CA GLY A 169 0.31 -0.74 -17.45
C GLY A 169 -0.14 0.36 -18.39
N ALA A 170 -1.36 0.25 -18.90
CA ALA A 170 -2.01 1.25 -19.72
C ALA A 170 -3.52 1.00 -19.75
N HIS A 171 -4.28 2.04 -20.08
CA HIS A 171 -5.69 1.91 -20.43
C HIS A 171 -5.87 1.87 -21.95
N GLY A 172 -6.90 1.16 -22.42
CA GLY A 172 -7.27 1.20 -23.82
C GLY A 172 -8.75 0.93 -24.04
N LEU A 173 -9.23 1.33 -25.20
CA LEU A 173 -10.57 0.98 -25.67
C LEU A 173 -10.52 -0.43 -26.27
N VAL A 174 -11.24 -1.35 -25.64
CA VAL A 174 -11.42 -2.72 -26.12
C VAL A 174 -12.74 -2.80 -26.86
N VAL A 175 -12.71 -3.26 -28.11
CA VAL A 175 -13.87 -3.31 -29.01
C VAL A 175 -13.97 -4.70 -29.62
N VAL A 176 -15.19 -5.24 -29.75
CA VAL A 176 -15.44 -6.51 -30.47
C VAL A 176 -14.81 -6.47 -31.86
N GLU A 177 -14.10 -7.53 -32.24
CA GLU A 177 -13.44 -7.58 -33.55
C GLU A 177 -14.44 -7.37 -34.70
N GLY A 178 -14.07 -6.52 -35.67
CA GLY A 178 -14.91 -6.18 -36.83
C GLY A 178 -15.91 -5.03 -36.59
N ARG A 179 -16.00 -4.50 -35.37
CA ARG A 179 -16.71 -3.24 -35.10
C ARG A 179 -15.78 -2.02 -35.28
N ASP A 180 -16.36 -0.92 -35.71
CA ASP A 180 -15.68 0.37 -35.79
C ASP A 180 -15.60 0.99 -34.37
N PRO A 181 -14.41 1.34 -33.85
CA PRO A 181 -14.26 1.99 -32.55
C PRO A 181 -14.95 3.36 -32.46
N ASP A 182 -15.26 4.00 -33.58
CA ASP A 182 -15.95 5.28 -33.67
C ASP A 182 -17.45 5.15 -33.97
N ASP A 183 -18.00 3.92 -33.97
CA ASP A 183 -19.43 3.69 -34.17
C ASP A 183 -20.24 4.33 -33.01
N PRO A 184 -21.12 5.31 -33.29
CA PRO A 184 -21.90 5.99 -32.26
C PRO A 184 -22.97 5.07 -31.61
N ASP A 185 -23.26 3.90 -32.20
CA ASP A 185 -24.23 2.93 -31.68
C ASP A 185 -23.62 1.87 -30.76
N LEU A 186 -22.31 1.94 -30.48
CA LEU A 186 -21.63 1.02 -29.55
C LEU A 186 -22.31 1.02 -28.18
N ARG A 187 -22.61 -0.19 -27.66
CA ARG A 187 -22.98 -0.38 -26.26
C ARG A 187 -21.71 -0.49 -25.44
N VAL A 188 -21.40 0.55 -24.67
CA VAL A 188 -20.14 0.66 -23.93
C VAL A 188 -20.34 0.23 -22.49
N ALA A 189 -19.60 -0.78 -22.06
CA ALA A 189 -19.62 -1.27 -20.69
C ALA A 189 -18.85 -0.32 -19.76
N VAL A 190 -19.47 0.04 -18.63
CA VAL A 190 -18.89 0.91 -17.59
C VAL A 190 -19.11 0.30 -16.21
N ASP A 191 -18.05 0.10 -15.44
CA ASP A 191 -18.13 -0.31 -14.04
C ASP A 191 -18.31 0.92 -13.15
N PRO A 192 -19.48 1.11 -12.50
CA PRO A 192 -19.72 2.27 -11.67
C PRO A 192 -18.82 2.34 -10.43
N ALA A 193 -18.19 1.21 -10.04
CA ALA A 193 -17.24 1.15 -8.93
C ALA A 193 -15.81 1.56 -9.33
N SER A 194 -15.52 1.74 -10.63
CA SER A 194 -14.22 2.15 -11.14
C SER A 194 -14.25 3.60 -11.59
N VAL A 195 -13.72 4.50 -10.75
CA VAL A 195 -13.65 5.93 -11.06
C VAL A 195 -12.83 6.17 -12.33
N ASP A 196 -11.62 5.61 -12.42
CA ASP A 196 -10.74 5.79 -13.58
C ASP A 196 -11.41 5.32 -14.88
N GLN A 197 -11.97 4.11 -14.88
CA GLN A 197 -12.62 3.56 -16.06
C GLN A 197 -13.81 4.41 -16.51
N ARG A 198 -14.64 4.85 -15.55
CA ARG A 198 -15.80 5.70 -15.84
C ARG A 198 -15.35 7.01 -16.48
N GLU A 199 -14.41 7.73 -15.86
CA GLU A 199 -13.96 9.03 -16.36
C GLU A 199 -13.25 8.91 -17.71
N LEU A 200 -12.38 7.90 -17.90
CA LEU A 200 -11.74 7.62 -19.18
C LEU A 200 -12.77 7.27 -20.27
N THR A 201 -13.83 6.52 -19.92
CA THR A 201 -14.92 6.21 -20.86
C THR A 201 -15.67 7.48 -21.27
N MET A 202 -16.01 8.36 -20.32
CA MET A 202 -16.72 9.61 -20.63
C MET A 202 -15.83 10.56 -21.44
N ALA A 203 -14.51 10.57 -21.22
CA ALA A 203 -13.57 11.33 -22.03
C ALA A 203 -13.48 10.80 -23.47
N ARG A 204 -13.50 9.47 -23.65
CA ARG A 204 -13.46 8.82 -24.99
C ARG A 204 -14.79 8.95 -25.76
N PHE A 205 -15.91 8.97 -25.04
CA PHE A 205 -17.26 9.07 -25.60
C PHE A 205 -18.06 10.19 -24.91
N PRO A 206 -17.75 11.47 -25.18
CA PRO A 206 -18.41 12.60 -24.52
C PRO A 206 -19.91 12.68 -24.79
N ASP A 207 -20.34 12.18 -25.95
CA ASP A 207 -21.74 12.18 -26.40
C ASP A 207 -22.41 10.80 -26.23
N LEU A 208 -21.84 9.89 -25.41
CA LEU A 208 -22.42 8.57 -25.18
C LEU A 208 -23.80 8.69 -24.53
N PRO A 209 -24.88 8.27 -25.20
CA PRO A 209 -26.22 8.41 -24.64
C PRO A 209 -26.44 7.38 -23.51
N PRO A 210 -27.24 7.69 -22.47
CA PRO A 210 -27.43 6.83 -21.30
C PRO A 210 -27.87 5.39 -21.64
N GLU A 211 -28.69 5.20 -22.67
CA GLU A 211 -29.16 3.89 -23.13
C GLU A 211 -28.08 3.02 -23.78
N ARG A 212 -26.96 3.62 -24.20
CA ARG A 212 -25.79 2.92 -24.74
C ARG A 212 -24.70 2.72 -23.69
N ARG A 213 -24.81 3.37 -22.53
CA ARG A 213 -23.95 3.13 -21.37
C ARG A 213 -24.49 1.94 -20.57
N VAL A 214 -23.87 0.78 -20.73
CA VAL A 214 -24.27 -0.43 -20.03
C VAL A 214 -23.47 -0.54 -18.73
N GLU A 215 -24.12 -0.42 -17.58
CA GLU A 215 -23.44 -0.57 -16.29
C GLU A 215 -23.13 -2.05 -16.00
N VAL A 216 -21.85 -2.39 -15.89
CA VAL A 216 -21.38 -3.77 -15.77
C VAL A 216 -20.22 -3.86 -14.78
N SER A 217 -20.31 -4.78 -13.84
CA SER A 217 -19.20 -5.14 -12.97
C SER A 217 -18.09 -5.84 -13.76
N TYR A 218 -16.81 -5.57 -13.45
CA TYR A 218 -15.68 -6.26 -14.11
C TYR A 218 -15.80 -7.79 -14.18
N ASN A 219 -16.22 -8.43 -13.08
CA ASN A 219 -16.46 -9.88 -13.00
C ASN A 219 -17.51 -10.43 -13.99
N GLN A 220 -18.37 -9.59 -14.55
CA GLN A 220 -19.41 -9.97 -15.52
C GLN A 220 -19.04 -9.59 -16.95
N LEU A 221 -17.97 -8.84 -17.14
CA LEU A 221 -17.59 -8.29 -18.44
C LEU A 221 -17.38 -9.38 -19.50
N THR A 222 -16.73 -10.50 -19.12
CA THR A 222 -16.54 -11.66 -19.99
C THR A 222 -17.86 -12.18 -20.56
N ARG A 223 -18.86 -12.33 -19.69
CA ARG A 223 -20.19 -12.81 -20.07
C ARG A 223 -20.89 -11.81 -20.98
N TYR A 224 -20.81 -10.51 -20.66
CA TYR A 224 -21.51 -9.47 -21.43
C TYR A 224 -20.95 -9.35 -22.86
N PHE A 225 -19.63 -9.47 -23.04
CA PHE A 225 -19.03 -9.57 -24.36
C PHE A 225 -19.46 -10.86 -25.07
N ALA A 226 -19.38 -12.02 -24.41
CA ALA A 226 -19.75 -13.31 -25.01
C ALA A 226 -21.22 -13.41 -25.44
N GLU A 227 -22.14 -12.79 -24.68
CA GLU A 227 -23.57 -12.74 -24.98
C GLU A 227 -23.92 -11.61 -25.97
N GLY A 228 -22.95 -10.81 -26.41
CA GLY A 228 -23.17 -9.68 -27.30
C GLY A 228 -24.06 -8.59 -26.68
N LEU A 229 -24.01 -8.42 -25.37
CA LEU A 229 -24.74 -7.38 -24.62
C LEU A 229 -24.01 -6.03 -24.65
N VAL A 230 -22.70 -6.05 -24.84
CA VAL A 230 -21.83 -4.88 -24.99
C VAL A 230 -20.93 -5.07 -26.19
N ASP A 231 -20.51 -3.96 -26.79
CA ASP A 231 -19.67 -3.93 -27.98
C ASP A 231 -18.27 -3.38 -27.68
N ALA A 232 -18.14 -2.57 -26.62
CA ALA A 232 -16.87 -1.98 -26.22
C ALA A 232 -16.76 -1.71 -24.71
N THR A 233 -15.55 -1.47 -24.22
CA THR A 233 -15.28 -0.95 -22.87
C THR A 233 -13.90 -0.29 -22.83
N VAL A 234 -13.71 0.73 -21.99
CA VAL A 234 -12.35 1.14 -21.60
C VAL A 234 -11.87 0.18 -20.51
N TRP A 235 -10.66 -0.36 -20.64
CA TRP A 235 -10.13 -1.35 -19.68
C TRP A 235 -8.64 -1.18 -19.39
N ASN A 236 -8.17 -1.86 -18.33
CA ASN A 236 -6.76 -2.10 -18.07
C ASN A 236 -6.20 -3.13 -19.06
N LEU A 237 -5.21 -2.76 -19.87
CA LEU A 237 -4.64 -3.66 -20.86
C LEU A 237 -3.89 -4.86 -20.26
N ASP A 238 -3.48 -4.78 -18.98
CA ASP A 238 -2.84 -5.91 -18.27
C ASP A 238 -3.81 -7.10 -18.06
N GLU A 239 -5.11 -6.95 -18.33
CA GLU A 239 -6.16 -7.90 -17.92
C GLU A 239 -7.01 -8.48 -19.04
N ILE A 240 -6.78 -8.07 -20.29
CA ILE A 240 -7.65 -8.45 -21.42
C ILE A 240 -7.77 -9.98 -21.51
N ASP A 241 -6.63 -10.68 -21.54
CA ASP A 241 -6.59 -12.13 -21.73
C ASP A 241 -7.26 -12.90 -20.57
N ALA A 242 -7.33 -12.31 -19.37
CA ALA A 242 -7.95 -12.93 -18.22
C ALA A 242 -9.47 -12.74 -18.18
N HIS A 243 -9.99 -11.67 -18.80
CA HIS A 243 -11.40 -11.26 -18.64
C HIS A 243 -12.19 -11.17 -19.94
N ILE A 244 -11.57 -11.29 -21.11
CA ILE A 244 -12.25 -11.23 -22.41
C ILE A 244 -11.88 -12.47 -23.21
N SER A 245 -12.86 -13.35 -23.40
CA SER A 245 -12.68 -14.67 -24.05
C SER A 245 -13.11 -14.69 -25.51
N ILE A 246 -13.54 -13.55 -26.06
CA ILE A 246 -13.91 -13.40 -27.46
C ILE A 246 -12.86 -12.57 -28.21
N PRO A 247 -12.78 -12.67 -29.55
CA PRO A 247 -11.92 -11.80 -30.33
C PRO A 247 -12.28 -10.32 -30.16
N VAL A 248 -11.27 -9.52 -29.82
CA VAL A 248 -11.38 -8.07 -29.64
C VAL A 248 -10.19 -7.37 -30.27
N THR A 249 -10.38 -6.10 -30.61
CA THR A 249 -9.34 -5.16 -31.01
C THR A 249 -9.11 -4.16 -29.89
N VAL A 250 -7.86 -3.76 -29.69
CA VAL A 250 -7.45 -2.79 -28.67
C VAL A 250 -7.01 -1.51 -29.37
N HIS A 251 -7.60 -0.39 -28.96
CA HIS A 251 -7.31 0.93 -29.49
C HIS A 251 -6.76 1.81 -28.36
N PRO A 252 -5.65 2.55 -28.59
CA PRO A 252 -5.16 3.53 -27.64
C PRO A 252 -6.20 4.60 -27.32
N LEU A 253 -6.17 5.14 -26.10
CA LEU A 253 -6.95 6.33 -25.75
C LEU A 253 -6.19 7.58 -26.20
N GLU A 254 -6.32 7.95 -27.48
CA GLU A 254 -5.67 9.14 -28.02
C GLU A 254 -6.12 10.42 -27.32
N GLY A 255 -5.17 11.30 -26.99
CA GLY A 255 -5.46 12.62 -26.40
C GLY A 255 -5.85 12.62 -24.93
N VAL A 256 -5.73 11.48 -24.24
CA VAL A 256 -6.01 11.35 -22.81
C VAL A 256 -4.69 11.27 -22.03
N ASP A 257 -4.45 12.23 -21.13
CA ASP A 257 -3.35 12.12 -20.16
C ASP A 257 -3.71 11.03 -19.13
N ASP A 258 -3.06 9.88 -19.24
CA ASP A 258 -3.29 8.71 -18.39
C ASP A 258 -2.21 8.55 -17.32
N HIS A 259 -1.28 9.50 -17.16
CA HIS A 259 -0.24 9.40 -16.14
C HIS A 259 -0.86 9.25 -14.74
N ALA A 260 -1.88 10.06 -14.42
CA ALA A 260 -2.55 9.98 -13.12
C ALA A 260 -3.36 8.68 -12.93
N THR A 261 -3.94 8.12 -14.00
CA THR A 261 -4.75 6.89 -13.90
C THR A 261 -3.86 5.64 -13.85
N THR A 262 -2.64 5.72 -14.37
CA THR A 262 -1.64 4.62 -14.34
C THR A 262 -0.72 4.67 -13.13
N SER A 263 -0.60 5.80 -12.43
CA SER A 263 0.21 5.92 -11.21
C SER A 263 -0.46 5.31 -9.98
N ALA A 264 0.22 4.40 -9.29
CA ALA A 264 -0.19 3.92 -7.98
C ALA A 264 0.22 4.91 -6.91
N VAL A 265 -0.70 5.21 -6.01
CA VAL A 265 -0.42 6.00 -4.81
C VAL A 265 -0.88 5.26 -3.58
N ILE A 266 -0.19 5.52 -2.48
CA ILE A 266 -0.67 5.20 -1.14
C ILE A 266 -1.24 6.49 -0.56
N VAL A 267 -2.45 6.39 -0.02
CA VAL A 267 -3.11 7.50 0.64
C VAL A 267 -3.45 7.17 2.10
N ALA A 268 -3.51 8.21 2.92
CA ALA A 268 -4.01 8.16 4.28
C ALA A 268 -5.22 9.10 4.42
N ARG A 269 -5.97 8.99 5.52
CA ARG A 269 -7.02 9.97 5.85
C ARG A 269 -6.36 11.32 6.18
N SER A 270 -6.88 12.42 5.61
CA SER A 270 -6.39 13.77 5.93
C SER A 270 -6.52 14.08 7.41
N GLY A 271 -5.46 14.62 8.01
CA GLY A 271 -5.45 14.98 9.44
C GLY A 271 -5.34 13.79 10.38
N ALA A 272 -4.97 12.61 9.85
CA ALA A 272 -4.56 11.48 10.67
C ALA A 272 -3.29 11.81 11.50
N ASP A 273 -3.06 11.00 12.53
CA ASP A 273 -1.85 11.11 13.35
C ASP A 273 -0.58 10.93 12.50
N THR A 274 0.54 11.43 13.03
CA THR A 274 1.83 11.32 12.33
C THR A 274 2.19 9.86 12.11
N VAL A 275 2.36 9.47 10.83
CA VAL A 275 2.79 8.13 10.44
C VAL A 275 4.13 7.80 11.11
N PRO A 276 4.22 6.71 11.90
CA PRO A 276 5.46 6.29 12.54
C PRO A 276 6.59 6.09 11.53
N THR A 277 7.82 6.43 11.93
CA THR A 277 8.99 6.38 11.03
C THR A 277 9.19 5.03 10.34
N PRO A 278 9.10 3.87 11.03
CA PRO A 278 9.22 2.57 10.36
C PRO A 278 8.14 2.32 9.31
N VAL A 279 6.91 2.77 9.59
CA VAL A 279 5.78 2.65 8.65
C VAL A 279 6.02 3.53 7.43
N ARG A 280 6.42 4.80 7.64
CA ARG A 280 6.75 5.72 6.54
C ARG A 280 7.87 5.17 5.66
N ALA A 281 8.91 4.59 6.26
CA ALA A 281 9.99 3.96 5.52
C ALA A 281 9.49 2.77 4.70
N ALA A 282 8.64 1.92 5.28
CA ALA A 282 8.07 0.76 4.59
C ALA A 282 7.15 1.16 3.41
N LEU A 283 6.35 2.22 3.56
CA LEU A 283 5.41 2.67 2.52
C LEU A 283 6.12 3.25 1.28
N GLY A 284 7.32 3.80 1.44
CA GLY A 284 8.11 4.39 0.35
C GLY A 284 9.35 3.58 -0.01
N ASP A 285 9.36 2.30 0.30
CA ASP A 285 10.49 1.42 0.09
C ASP A 285 10.59 0.98 -1.38
N ASP A 286 11.77 1.14 -1.99
CA ASP A 286 12.02 0.73 -3.38
C ASP A 286 11.73 -0.76 -3.63
N LEU A 287 11.80 -1.61 -2.58
CA LEU A 287 11.42 -3.02 -2.67
C LEU A 287 9.99 -3.23 -3.17
N ILE A 288 9.10 -2.27 -2.97
CA ILE A 288 7.71 -2.37 -3.42
C ILE A 288 7.70 -2.50 -4.95
N MET A 289 8.38 -1.57 -5.62
CA MET A 289 8.41 -1.54 -7.08
C MET A 289 9.34 -2.59 -7.66
N GLU A 290 10.48 -2.88 -7.02
CA GLU A 290 11.35 -3.99 -7.43
C GLU A 290 10.59 -5.33 -7.44
N SER A 291 9.84 -5.61 -6.36
CA SER A 291 9.03 -6.83 -6.26
C SER A 291 7.90 -6.84 -7.28
N ALA A 292 7.25 -5.69 -7.51
CA ALA A 292 6.18 -5.58 -8.48
C ALA A 292 6.67 -5.89 -9.91
N ASP A 293 7.81 -5.31 -10.29
CA ASP A 293 8.42 -5.53 -11.60
C ASP A 293 8.88 -6.99 -11.80
N GLU A 294 9.41 -7.63 -10.76
CA GLU A 294 9.76 -9.05 -10.79
C GLU A 294 8.54 -9.96 -10.97
N VAL A 295 7.43 -9.66 -10.30
CA VAL A 295 6.18 -10.42 -10.42
C VAL A 295 5.57 -10.24 -11.81
N VAL A 296 5.49 -9.00 -12.30
CA VAL A 296 5.00 -8.71 -13.66
C VAL A 296 5.85 -9.42 -14.72
N ALA A 297 7.17 -9.45 -14.55
CA ALA A 297 8.07 -10.16 -15.45
C ALA A 297 8.11 -11.69 -15.26
N GLY A 298 7.34 -12.24 -14.31
CA GLY A 298 7.31 -13.67 -14.01
C GLY A 298 8.60 -14.22 -13.38
N ARG A 299 9.48 -13.35 -12.86
CA ARG A 299 10.73 -13.71 -12.17
C ARG A 299 10.52 -14.04 -10.70
N ARG A 300 9.40 -13.59 -10.12
CA ARG A 300 9.02 -13.84 -8.73
C ARG A 300 7.58 -14.35 -8.63
N ILE A 301 7.37 -15.32 -7.76
CA ILE A 301 6.03 -15.81 -7.42
C ILE A 301 5.42 -14.81 -6.43
N PRO A 302 4.17 -14.35 -6.66
CA PRO A 302 3.50 -13.47 -5.72
C PRO A 302 3.33 -14.10 -4.33
N THR A 303 3.58 -13.32 -3.28
CA THR A 303 3.43 -13.74 -1.88
C THR A 303 2.94 -12.57 -1.03
N TYR A 304 1.72 -12.65 -0.52
CA TYR A 304 1.08 -11.58 0.24
C TYR A 304 -0.10 -12.09 1.08
#